data_AF-A0A150VMS7-F1
#
_entry.id   AF-A0A150VMS7-F1
#
_cell.length_a   1.000
_cell.length_b   1.000
_cell.length_c   1.000
_cell.angle_alpha   90.00
_cell.angle_beta   90.00
_cell.angle_gamma   90.00
#
_symmetry.space_group_name_H-M   'P 1'
#
loop_
_entity.id
_entity.type
_entity.pdbx_description
1 polymer ?
#
loop_
_entity_poly.entity_id
_entity_poly.type
_entity_poly.pdbx_seq_one_letter_code
_entity_poly.pdbx_strand_id
1 'polypeptide(L)' 'MRLVADGATRTWRLTLVKDLETDDGYAFELERPLFLAAGDRIAFEDDRLVVVRAGGERLSLAGDWSTRCGPGSLQRR' A
#
# COMPACT_ATOMS: atom_id res chain seq x y z
N MET A 1 10.16 -4.06 -1.94
CA MET A 1 10.33 -2.59 -1.96
C MET A 1 9.25 -2.04 -1.02
N ARG A 2 9.60 -1.34 0.06
CA ARG A 2 8.62 -0.87 1.07
C ARG A 2 8.13 0.53 0.67
N LEU A 3 6.83 0.65 0.39
CA LEU A 3 6.17 1.94 0.15
C LEU A 3 5.45 2.34 1.44
N VAL A 4 5.96 3.37 2.11
CA VAL A 4 5.32 3.97 3.28
C VAL A 4 4.21 4.90 2.77
N ALA A 5 2.97 4.54 3.05
CA ALA A 5 1.77 5.10 2.43
C ALA A 5 1.24 6.37 3.12
N ASP A 6 2.13 7.25 3.60
CA ASP A 6 1.74 8.60 4.01
C ASP A 6 1.96 9.58 2.85
N GLY A 7 1.09 9.48 1.85
CA GLY A 7 1.05 10.42 0.72
C GLY A 7 1.42 9.82 -0.64
N ALA A 8 1.25 10.67 -1.67
CA ALA A 8 1.36 10.29 -3.08
C ALA A 8 2.63 9.49 -3.37
N THR A 9 2.49 8.42 -4.15
CA THR A 9 3.60 7.56 -4.56
C THR A 9 4.67 8.43 -5.23
N ARG A 10 5.77 8.75 -4.53
CA ARG A 10 6.93 9.46 -5.07
C ARG A 10 7.77 8.53 -5.95
N THR A 11 7.11 7.76 -6.80
CA THR A 11 7.78 6.92 -7.76
C THR A 11 7.86 7.65 -9.09
N TRP A 12 9.09 7.88 -9.55
CA TRP A 12 9.35 8.42 -10.89
C TRP A 12 9.19 7.34 -11.98
N ARG A 13 8.94 6.09 -11.58
CA ARG A 13 8.91 4.91 -12.46
C ARG A 13 7.71 4.01 -12.13
N LEU A 14 7.25 3.26 -13.13
CA LEU A 14 6.25 2.22 -12.90
C LEU A 14 6.82 1.15 -11.96
N THR A 15 6.13 0.87 -10.85
CA THR A 15 6.57 -0.07 -9.81
C THR A 15 5.60 -1.21 -9.67
N LEU A 16 6.08 -2.45 -9.77
CA LEU A 16 5.30 -3.64 -9.47
C LEU A 16 5.32 -3.90 -7.96
N VAL A 17 4.13 -3.96 -7.36
CA VAL A 17 3.93 -4.15 -5.92
C VAL A 17 3.14 -5.42 -5.70
N LYS A 18 3.53 -6.19 -4.68
CA LYS A 18 2.82 -7.41 -4.24
C LYS A 18 2.29 -7.29 -2.81
N ASP A 19 2.90 -6.42 -2.01
CA ASP A 19 2.55 -6.15 -0.63
C ASP A 19 2.85 -4.70 -0.27
N LEU A 20 2.06 -4.12 0.64
CA LEU A 20 2.28 -2.81 1.21
C LEU A 20 2.35 -2.93 2.73
N GLU A 21 3.19 -2.13 3.35
CA GLU A 21 3.38 -2.13 4.81
C GLU A 21 3.11 -0.72 5.34
N THR A 22 2.27 -0.64 6.36
CA THR A 22 1.99 0.59 7.10
C THR A 22 3.02 0.79 8.20
N ASP A 23 3.18 2.02 8.67
CA ASP A 23 4.23 2.33 9.66
C ASP A 23 3.99 1.73 11.04
N ASP A 24 2.76 1.34 11.36
CA ASP A 24 2.37 0.61 12.56
C ASP A 24 2.55 -0.91 12.44
N GLY A 25 3.15 -1.40 11.34
CA GLY A 25 3.60 -2.78 11.19
C GLY A 25 2.55 -3.76 10.65
N TYR A 26 1.44 -3.25 10.12
CA TYR A 26 0.51 -4.06 9.33
C TYR A 26 0.97 -4.14 7.87
N ALA A 27 0.78 -5.30 7.27
CA ALA A 27 1.06 -5.51 5.86
C ALA A 27 -0.20 -5.99 5.15
N PHE A 28 -0.51 -5.37 4.01
CA PHE A 28 -1.55 -5.81 3.11
C PHE A 28 -0.92 -6.58 1.95
N GLU A 29 -1.24 -7.87 1.83
CA GLU A 29 -0.78 -8.74 0.75
C GLU A 29 -1.84 -8.79 -0.34
N LEU A 30 -1.46 -8.44 -1.57
CA LEU A 30 -2.36 -8.42 -2.71
C LEU A 30 -2.58 -9.84 -3.26
N GLU A 31 -3.82 -10.19 -3.59
CA GLU A 31 -4.11 -11.46 -4.30
C GLU A 31 -3.34 -11.55 -5.64
N ARG A 32 -3.14 -10.40 -6.28
CA ARG A 32 -2.38 -10.29 -7.54
C ARG A 32 -1.50 -9.04 -7.51
N PRO A 33 -0.26 -9.11 -8.02
CA PRO A 33 0.61 -7.95 -8.12
C PRO A 33 -0.01 -6.81 -8.93
N LEU A 34 0.21 -5.57 -8.49
CA LEU A 34 -0.28 -4.35 -9.12
C LEU A 34 0.87 -3.45 -9.56
N PHE A 35 0.72 -2.81 -10.72
CA PHE A 35 1.57 -1.68 -11.10
C PHE A 35 1.04 -0.36 -10.53
N LEU A 36 1.92 0.37 -9.84
CA LEU A 36 1.70 1.75 -9.41
C LEU A 36 2.52 2.70 -10.28
N ALA A 37 1.85 3.73 -10.79
CA ALA A 37 2.46 4.79 -11.58
C ALA A 37 2.63 6.08 -10.74
N ALA A 38 3.39 7.02 -11.29
CA ALA A 38 3.49 8.36 -10.71
C ALA A 38 2.10 9.01 -10.63
N GLY A 39 1.80 9.62 -9.48
CA GLY A 39 0.53 10.30 -9.25
C GLY A 39 -0.63 9.39 -8.78
N ASP A 40 -0.46 8.06 -8.81
CA ASP A 40 -1.38 7.17 -8.13
C ASP A 40 -1.36 7.47 -6.62
N ARG A 41 -2.54 7.44 -6.01
CA ARG A 41 -2.74 7.62 -4.57
C ARG A 41 -3.28 6.33 -3.99
N ILE A 42 -2.84 6.01 -2.79
CA ILE A 42 -3.19 4.79 -2.09
C ILE A 42 -3.93 5.18 -0.82
N ALA A 43 -5.02 4.47 -0.54
CA ALA A 43 -5.79 4.60 0.68
C ALA A 43 -6.19 3.21 1.16
N PHE A 44 -6.48 3.12 2.46
CA PHE A 44 -7.10 1.94 3.04
C PHE A 44 -8.53 2.31 3.43
N GLU A 45 -9.51 1.62 2.86
CA GLU A 45 -10.94 1.87 3.05
C GLU A 45 -11.64 0.53 3.32
N ASP A 46 -12.40 0.42 4.42
CA ASP A 46 -13.15 -0.79 4.79
C ASP A 46 -12.32 -2.09 4.69
N ASP A 47 -11.14 -2.09 5.30
CA ASP A 47 -10.15 -3.19 5.28
C ASP A 47 -9.62 -3.56 3.89
N ARG A 48 -9.85 -2.73 2.87
CA ARG A 48 -9.34 -2.95 1.51
C ARG A 48 -8.32 -1.90 1.11
N LEU A 49 -7.40 -2.31 0.24
CA LEU A 49 -6.54 -1.36 -0.45
C LEU A 49 -7.29 -0.70 -1.60
N VAL A 50 -7.31 0.62 -1.60
CA VAL A 50 -7.86 1.45 -2.68
C VAL A 50 -6.75 2.22 -3.36
N VAL A 51 -6.71 2.12 -4.69
CA VAL A 51 -5.81 2.91 -5.52
C VAL A 51 -6.63 3.88 -6.36
N VAL A 52 -6.38 5.17 -6.16
CA VAL A 52 -6.91 6.23 -7.03
C VAL A 52 -5.85 6.56 -8.05
N ARG A 53 -6.10 6.22 -9.31
CA ARG A 53 -5.21 6.53 -10.42
C ARG A 53 -5.08 8.04 -10.58
N ALA A 54 -3.97 8.48 -11.16
CA ALA A 54 -3.77 9.91 -11.49
C ALA A 54 -4.93 10.49 -12.33
N GLY A 55 -5.59 9.68 -13.17
CA GLY A 55 -6.77 10.06 -13.95
C GLY A 55 -8.10 10.05 -13.18
N GLY A 56 -8.10 9.75 -11.88
CA GLY A 56 -9.28 9.72 -11.01
C GLY A 56 -10.01 8.38 -10.95
N GLU A 57 -9.65 7.40 -11.77
CA GLU A 57 -10.16 6.03 -11.68
C GLU A 57 -9.84 5.44 -10.31
N ARG A 58 -10.83 4.78 -9.69
CA ARG A 58 -10.68 4.12 -8.38
C ARG A 58 -10.71 2.61 -8.55
N LEU A 59 -9.75 1.94 -7.94
CA LEU A 59 -9.62 0.49 -7.91
C LEU A 59 -9.63 0.02 -6.46
N SER A 60 -10.60 -0.80 -6.08
CA SER A 60 -10.51 -1.62 -4.86
C SER A 60 -9.80 -2.93 -5.19
N LEU A 61 -8.77 -3.24 -4.43
CA LEU A 61 -7.99 -4.45 -4.63
C LEU A 61 -8.33 -5.50 -3.59
N ALA A 62 -8.35 -6.76 -4.04
CA ALA A 62 -8.48 -7.91 -3.17
C ALA A 62 -7.11 -8.30 -2.59
N GLY A 63 -7.13 -8.78 -1.36
CA GLY A 63 -5.94 -9.11 -0.58
C GLY A 63 -6.28 -9.32 0.88
N ASP A 64 -5.26 -9.63 1.66
CA ASP A 64 -5.38 -10.00 3.06
C ASP A 64 -4.42 -9.18 3.94
N TRP A 65 -4.85 -8.90 5.16
CA TRP A 65 -4.03 -8.26 6.17
C TRP A 65 -3.21 -9.30 6.94
N SER A 66 -1.95 -8.95 7.21
CA SER A 66 -1.08 -9.68 8.13
C SER A 66 -0.36 -8.70 9.05
N THR A 67 -0.12 -9.11 10.29
CA THR A 67 0.77 -8.39 11.20
C THR A 67 2.20 -8.85 10.99
N ARG A 68 3.12 -7.95 10.66
CA ARG A 68 4.54 -8.28 10.54
C ARG A 68 5.32 -7.72 11.72
N CYS A 69 5.79 -8.63 12.58
CA CYS A 69 6.65 -8.28 13.71
C CYS A 69 8.06 -7.94 13.21
N GLY A 70 8.31 -6.69 12.84
CA GLY A 70 9.65 -6.15 12.55
C GLY A 70 10.26 -5.42 13.75
N PRO A 71 11.60 -5.21 13.79
CA PRO A 71 12.25 -4.36 14.79
C PRO A 71 11.80 -2.90 14.59
N GLY A 72 10.67 -2.54 15.21
CA GLY A 72 9.95 -1.28 15.03
C GLY A 72 8.46 -1.38 15.38
N SER A 73 7.88 -2.58 15.31
CA SER A 73 6.45 -2.88 15.61
C SER A 73 6.04 -2.73 17.08
N LEU A 74 6.99 -2.40 17.97
CA LEU A 74 6.79 -2.28 19.42
C LEU A 74 7.02 -0.86 19.98
N GLN A 75 6.95 0.20 19.17
CA GLN A 75 6.82 1.56 19.73
C GLN A 75 5.36 1.85 20.12
N ARG A 76 4.86 1.12 21.13
CA ARG A 76 3.75 1.60 21.95
C ARG A 76 4.24 2.78 22.78
N ARG A 77 3.62 3.95 22.60
CA ARG A 77 3.55 4.96 23.67
C ARG A 77 2.34 4.68 24.55
#